data_AF-A0A7Z9SJN1-F1
#
_entry.id   AF-A0A7Z9SJN1-F1
#
_cell.length_a   1.000
_cell.length_b   1.000
_cell.length_c   1.000
_cell.angle_alpha   90.00
_cell.angle_beta   90.00
_cell.angle_gamma   90.00
#
_symmetry.space_group_name_H-M   'P 1'
#
loop_
_entity.id
_entity.type
_entity.pdbx_description
1 polymer ?
#
loop_
_entity_poly.entity_id
_entity_poly.type
_entity_poly.pdbx_seq_one_letter_code
_entity_poly.pdbx_strand_id
1 'polypeptide(L)'
;DFINIDDVIQANIKACTPKQNGVYNVGTGKPRSFQDIADILQTELGTNLGTEYFPNPYDGYQMHTQANIDTSQANLGFEPKVTLEEGIKAYIADIKRLYGTDIT
;
A
#
# COMPACT_ATOMS: atom_id res chain seq x y z
N ASP A 1 -5.06 2.92 -3.88
CA ASP A 1 -4.66 3.17 -2.48
C ASP A 1 -3.82 2.00 -2.03
N PHE A 2 -2.55 2.23 -1.72
CA PHE A 2 -1.62 1.20 -1.27
C PHE A 2 -1.19 1.56 0.14
N ILE A 3 -1.33 0.62 1.07
CA ILE A 3 -1.05 0.84 2.50
C ILE A 3 0.04 -0.14 2.96
N ASN A 4 0.95 0.37 3.78
CA ASN A 4 2.01 -0.44 4.40
C ASN A 4 1.43 -1.32 5.51
N ILE A 5 2.01 -2.51 5.71
CA ILE A 5 1.56 -3.46 6.72
C ILE A 5 1.63 -2.91 8.15
N ASP A 6 2.63 -2.09 8.48
CA ASP A 6 2.77 -1.52 9.82
C ASP A 6 1.62 -0.56 10.17
N ASP A 7 1.11 0.17 9.18
CA ASP A 7 -0.07 1.02 9.35
C ASP A 7 -1.34 0.19 9.54
N VAL A 8 -1.45 -0.97 8.87
CA VAL A 8 -2.56 -1.91 9.08
C VAL A 8 -2.51 -2.53 10.49
N ILE A 9 -1.32 -2.91 10.97
CA ILE A 9 -1.12 -3.42 12.33
C ILE A 9 -1.50 -2.34 13.35
N GLN A 10 -1.06 -1.10 13.13
CA GLN A 10 -1.43 0.05 13.97
C GLN A 10 -2.96 0.23 14.04
N ALA A 11 -3.66 0.15 12.89
CA ALA A 11 -5.11 0.24 12.84
C ALA A 11 -5.80 -0.87 13.66
N ASN A 12 -5.32 -2.11 13.55
CA ASN A 12 -5.86 -3.25 14.29
C ASN A 12 -5.67 -3.10 15.81
N ILE A 13 -4.49 -2.66 16.26
CA ILE A 13 -4.23 -2.38 17.68
C ILE A 13 -5.17 -1.29 18.19
N LYS A 14 -5.36 -0.20 17.42
CA LYS A 14 -6.29 0.88 17.76
C LYS A 14 -7.75 0.41 17.81
N ALA A 15 -8.12 -0.53 16.94
CA ALA A 15 -9.45 -1.13 16.91
C ALA A 15 -9.78 -1.99 18.15
N CYS A 16 -8.80 -2.37 18.97
CA CYS A 16 -9.05 -3.05 20.24
C CYS A 16 -9.66 -2.13 21.31
N THR A 17 -9.54 -0.81 21.16
CA THR A 17 -10.09 0.17 22.12
C THR A 17 -10.76 1.34 21.40
N PRO A 18 -11.80 1.09 20.59
CA PRO A 18 -12.38 2.12 19.73
C PRO A 18 -13.28 3.06 20.54
N LYS A 19 -13.41 4.32 20.11
CA LYS A 19 -14.44 5.21 20.65
C LYS A 19 -15.85 4.74 20.30
N GLN A 20 -15.99 4.08 19.15
CA GLN A 20 -17.25 3.55 18.65
C GLN A 20 -16.99 2.25 17.88
N ASN A 21 -17.79 1.22 18.11
CA ASN A 21 -17.71 -0.03 17.34
C ASN A 21 -18.27 0.18 15.92
N GLY A 22 -17.69 -0.50 14.92
CA GLY A 22 -18.15 -0.38 13.55
C GLY A 22 -17.19 -1.00 12.53
N VAL A 23 -17.50 -0.76 11.26
CA VAL A 23 -16.64 -1.11 10.12
C VAL A 23 -15.85 0.13 9.73
N TYR A 24 -14.54 -0.04 9.58
CA TYR A 24 -13.60 1.06 9.34
C TYR A 24 -12.70 0.75 8.15
N ASN A 25 -12.55 1.72 7.25
CA ASN A 25 -11.57 1.62 6.19
C ASN A 25 -10.16 1.87 6.73
N VAL A 26 -9.22 1.03 6.32
CA VAL A 26 -7.80 1.14 6.62
C VAL A 26 -7.08 1.30 5.29
N GLY A 27 -6.61 2.51 5.02
CA GLY A 27 -5.95 2.91 3.78
C GLY A 27 -5.19 4.21 4.01
N THR A 28 -4.51 4.71 2.98
CA THR A 28 -3.80 5.99 3.08
C THR A 28 -4.69 7.19 2.76
N GLY A 29 -5.83 6.94 2.09
CA GLY A 29 -6.66 7.98 1.49
C GLY A 29 -6.02 8.67 0.29
N LYS A 30 -4.85 8.18 -0.14
CA LYS A 30 -4.09 8.71 -1.28
C LYS A 30 -4.08 7.64 -2.40
N PRO A 31 -4.74 7.90 -3.54
CA PRO A 31 -4.67 7.00 -4.68
C PRO A 31 -3.28 7.11 -5.31
N ARG A 32 -2.79 6.01 -5.89
CA ARG A 32 -1.51 5.91 -6.59
C ARG A 32 -1.68 5.06 -7.82
N SER A 33 -0.90 5.34 -8.86
CA SER A 33 -0.95 4.59 -10.12
C SER A 33 -0.03 3.37 -10.08
N PHE A 34 -0.24 2.39 -10.97
CA PHE A 34 0.73 1.32 -11.17
C PHE A 34 2.06 1.85 -11.74
N GLN A 35 2.02 2.95 -12.49
CA GLN A 35 3.24 3.60 -12.98
C GLN A 35 4.08 4.12 -11.81
N ASP A 36 3.45 4.72 -10.80
CA ASP A 36 4.16 5.22 -9.62
C ASP A 36 4.96 4.10 -8.94
N ILE A 37 4.36 2.91 -8.83
CA ILE A 37 5.02 1.74 -8.24
C ILE A 37 6.22 1.32 -9.09
N ALA A 38 6.03 1.21 -10.41
CA ALA A 38 7.10 0.82 -11.33
C ALA A 38 8.27 1.82 -11.28
N ASP A 39 7.98 3.13 -11.27
CA ASP A 39 8.99 4.18 -11.25
C ASP A 39 9.79 4.20 -9.92
N ILE A 40 9.10 4.03 -8.79
CA ILE A 40 9.76 3.95 -7.48
C ILE A 40 10.65 2.70 -7.40
N LEU A 41 10.14 1.54 -7.86
CA LEU A 41 10.94 0.31 -7.88
C LEU A 41 12.19 0.44 -8.76
N GLN A 42 12.05 1.00 -9.96
CA GLN A 42 13.21 1.23 -10.84
C GLN A 42 14.23 2.16 -10.19
N THR A 43 13.76 3.24 -9.55
CA THR A 43 14.62 4.19 -8.82
C THR A 43 15.40 3.48 -7.72
N GLU A 44 14.72 2.73 -6.85
CA GLU A 44 15.32 2.06 -5.70
C GLU A 44 16.20 0.85 -6.08
N LEU A 45 15.93 0.22 -7.23
CA LEU A 45 16.76 -0.86 -7.77
C LEU A 45 17.91 -0.36 -8.65
N GLY A 46 17.95 0.94 -8.96
CA GLY A 46 18.97 1.54 -9.84
C GLY A 46 18.86 1.06 -11.28
N THR A 47 17.65 0.84 -11.77
CA THR A 47 17.37 0.35 -13.14
C THR A 47 16.59 1.36 -13.97
N ASN A 48 16.56 1.15 -15.28
CA ASN A 48 15.74 1.91 -16.22
C ASN A 48 15.38 1.01 -17.40
N LEU A 49 14.45 0.09 -17.14
CA LEU A 49 14.00 -0.94 -18.09
C LEU A 49 12.78 -0.49 -18.91
N GLY A 50 12.19 0.67 -18.56
CA GLY A 50 10.95 1.16 -19.17
C GLY A 50 9.73 0.42 -18.64
N THR A 51 8.57 0.65 -19.26
CA THR A 51 7.32 0.00 -18.91
C THR A 51 6.60 -0.41 -20.19
N GLU A 52 6.26 -1.70 -20.30
CA GLU A 52 5.42 -2.21 -21.38
C GLU A 52 3.96 -2.27 -20.91
N TYR A 53 3.06 -1.62 -21.65
CA TYR A 53 1.64 -1.62 -21.35
C TYR A 53 0.92 -2.64 -22.21
N PHE A 54 -0.06 -3.32 -21.62
CA PHE A 54 -0.94 -4.24 -22.34
C PHE A 54 -2.40 -3.93 -22.01
N PRO A 55 -3.36 -4.28 -22.90
CA PRO A 55 -4.78 -4.12 -22.62
C PRO A 55 -5.21 -4.93 -21.40
N ASN A 56 -5.96 -4.32 -20.49
CA ASN A 56 -6.50 -5.01 -19.32
C ASN A 56 -7.47 -6.12 -19.77
N PRO A 57 -7.22 -7.40 -19.44
CA PRO A 57 -8.05 -8.52 -19.90
C PRO A 57 -9.35 -8.67 -19.09
N TYR A 58 -9.56 -7.87 -18.03
CA TYR A 58 -10.70 -8.02 -17.12
C TYR A 58 -11.76 -6.94 -17.33
N ASP A 59 -13.00 -7.37 -17.55
CA ASP A 59 -14.17 -6.50 -17.54
C ASP A 59 -14.52 -6.07 -16.10
N GLY A 60 -14.88 -4.79 -15.93
CA GLY A 60 -15.26 -4.24 -14.62
C GLY A 60 -14.10 -4.06 -13.65
N TYR A 61 -12.85 -4.05 -14.14
CA TYR A 61 -11.68 -3.83 -13.30
C TYR A 61 -11.74 -2.49 -12.56
N GLN A 62 -11.40 -2.51 -11.27
CA GLN A 62 -11.37 -1.31 -10.46
C GLN A 62 -10.15 -0.44 -10.82
N MET A 63 -10.40 0.63 -11.57
CA MET A 63 -9.35 1.55 -12.04
C MET A 63 -8.90 2.54 -10.96
N HIS A 64 -9.74 2.83 -9.97
CA HIS A 64 -9.42 3.83 -8.94
C HIS A 64 -9.81 3.33 -7.55
N THR A 65 -8.82 3.17 -6.68
CA THR A 65 -9.03 2.86 -5.27
C THR A 65 -8.52 4.00 -4.40
N GLN A 66 -9.39 4.53 -3.55
CA GLN A 66 -9.09 5.58 -2.59
C GLN A 66 -9.99 5.41 -1.37
N ALA A 67 -9.42 5.02 -0.23
CA ALA A 67 -10.19 4.83 0.97
C ALA A 67 -10.58 6.19 1.58
N ASN A 68 -11.86 6.41 1.89
CA ASN A 68 -12.20 7.44 2.87
C ASN A 68 -11.84 6.89 4.26
N ILE A 69 -10.96 7.59 4.98
CA ILE A 69 -10.44 7.21 6.29
C ILE A 69 -10.91 8.13 7.43
N ASP A 70 -11.87 9.01 7.17
CA ASP A 70 -12.35 10.01 8.14
C ASP A 70 -12.88 9.32 9.41
N THR A 71 -13.60 8.20 9.24
CA THR A 71 -14.19 7.46 10.35
C THR A 71 -13.16 6.69 11.16
N SER A 72 -12.14 6.12 10.53
CA SER A 72 -11.06 5.42 11.23
C SER A 72 -10.15 6.42 11.96
N GLN A 73 -9.90 7.60 11.39
CA GLN A 73 -9.24 8.71 12.08
C GLN A 73 -10.06 9.17 13.30
N ALA A 74 -11.35 9.45 13.14
CA ALA A 74 -12.17 9.97 14.22
C ALA A 74 -12.36 8.99 15.39
N ASN A 75 -12.68 7.73 15.06
CA ASN A 75 -13.16 6.75 16.03
C ASN A 75 -12.08 5.77 16.53
N LEU A 76 -11.04 5.52 15.73
CA LEU A 76 -9.91 4.69 16.13
C LEU A 76 -8.66 5.53 16.43
N GLY A 77 -8.63 6.80 16.00
CA GLY A 77 -7.40 7.58 16.01
C GLY A 77 -6.39 7.06 14.99
N PHE A 78 -6.80 6.26 14.00
CA PHE A 78 -5.92 5.69 12.98
C PHE A 78 -5.25 6.78 12.17
N GLU A 79 -3.95 6.63 11.90
CA GLU A 79 -3.18 7.58 11.10
C GLU A 79 -2.13 6.80 10.31
N PRO A 80 -2.22 6.75 8.97
CA PRO A 80 -1.21 6.12 8.14
C PRO A 80 0.06 6.98 8.16
N LYS A 81 1.21 6.37 8.43
CA LYS A 81 2.48 7.06 8.60
C LYS A 81 3.48 6.78 7.49
N VAL A 82 3.30 5.68 6.76
CA VAL A 82 4.26 5.23 5.76
C VAL A 82 3.76 5.63 4.37
N THR A 83 4.54 6.44 3.66
CA THR A 83 4.27 6.75 2.25
C THR A 83 4.56 5.54 1.35
N LEU A 84 4.08 5.57 0.10
CA LEU A 84 4.37 4.49 -0.86
C LEU A 84 5.88 4.36 -1.09
N GLU A 85 6.57 5.50 -1.22
CA GLU A 85 8.01 5.60 -1.43
C GLU A 85 8.78 4.96 -0.28
N GLU A 86 8.48 5.36 0.96
CA GLU A 86 9.11 4.79 2.16
C GLU A 86 8.83 3.29 2.29
N GLY A 87 7.58 2.88 2.02
CA GLY A 87 7.17 1.49 2.08
C GLY A 87 7.90 0.63 1.06
N ILE A 88 7.94 1.04 -0.21
CA ILE A 88 8.67 0.31 -1.26
C ILE A 88 10.16 0.24 -0.92
N LYS A 89 10.77 1.37 -0.53
CA LYS A 89 12.18 1.43 -0.14
C LYS A 89 12.53 0.46 0.99
N ALA A 90 11.69 0.38 2.02
CA ALA A 90 11.89 -0.55 3.13
C ALA A 90 11.89 -2.02 2.67
N TYR A 91 11.10 -2.36 1.64
CA TYR A 91 10.99 -3.72 1.12
C TYR A 91 12.13 -4.12 0.17
N ILE A 92 12.95 -3.19 -0.32
CA ILE A 92 14.00 -3.48 -1.32
C ILE A 92 15.02 -4.51 -0.82
N ALA A 93 15.40 -4.43 0.46
CA ALA A 93 16.33 -5.38 1.04
C ALA A 93 15.76 -6.81 1.01
N ASP A 94 14.48 -6.96 1.37
CA ASP A 94 13.80 -8.26 1.34
C ASP A 94 13.55 -8.76 -0.07
N ILE A 95 13.17 -7.89 -1.01
CA ILE A 95 13.04 -8.25 -2.43
C ILE A 95 14.35 -8.83 -2.96
N LYS A 96 15.49 -8.18 -2.70
CA LYS A 96 16.81 -8.67 -3.10
C LYS A 96 17.19 -9.99 -2.41
N ARG A 97 16.85 -10.12 -1.13
CA ARG A 97 17.14 -11.31 -0.32
C ARG A 97 16.34 -12.53 -0.76
N LEU A 98 15.07 -12.35 -1.12
CA LEU A 98 14.14 -13.41 -1.54
C LEU A 98 14.23 -13.74 -3.03
N TYR A 99 14.85 -12.87 -3.83
CA TYR A 99 15.03 -13.13 -5.24
C TYR A 99 15.86 -14.40 -5.48
N GLY A 100 15.27 -15.38 -6.16
CA GLY A 100 15.91 -16.67 -6.46
C GLY A 100 15.88 -17.68 -5.30
N THR A 101 15.19 -17.39 -4.20
CA THR A 101 14.94 -18.37 -3.15
C THR A 101 13.63 -19.11 -3.40
N ASP A 102 13.61 -20.44 -3.28
CA ASP A 102 12.37 -21.20 -3.25
C ASP A 102 11.60 -20.83 -1.97
N ILE A 103 10.40 -20.27 -2.14
CA ILE A 103 9.49 -20.03 -1.02
C ILE A 103 8.77 -21.36 -0.77
N THR A 104 9.38 -22.22 0.05
CA THR A 104 8.74 -23.42 0.61
C THR A 104 7.81 -23.07 1.77
#